data_AF-A0A6P2BBI8-F1
#
_entry.id   AF-A0A6P2BBI8-F1
#
_cell.length_a   1.000
_cell.length_b   1.000
_cell.length_c   1.000
_cell.angle_alpha   90.00
_cell.angle_beta   90.00
_cell.angle_gamma   90.00
#
_symmetry.space_group_name_H-M   'P 1'
#
loop_
_entity.id
_entity.type
_entity.pdbx_description
1 polymer ?
#
loop_
_entity_poly.entity_id
_entity_poly.type
_entity_poly.pdbx_seq_one_letter_code
_entity_poly.pdbx_strand_id
1 'polypeptide(L)'
;MPLFSGGAPSMLKPEIPRLEFDELPDSIARRLRDKYERLGYLGEFFAATAHQEAALAAFIDFTEASKGELDIRLVELVVLTVACLERVDYERNQHERLALKLGLPRRWVAEVERLDPDRARLDEQEKIVQRFVLIAVERRGRDVSSELSAVVDELGYRDAVAVLMLMARYVAHALLVNSLGIAAPVPSIFAEPSMPGADEEHKP
;
A
#
# COMPACT_ATOMS: atom_id res chain seq x y z
N MET A 1 -4.16 -24.25 -39.55
CA MET A 1 -4.38 -25.30 -38.53
C MET A 1 -4.90 -24.61 -37.26
N PRO A 2 -6.16 -24.81 -36.85
CA PRO A 2 -6.59 -24.38 -35.53
C PRO A 2 -6.30 -25.51 -34.53
N LEU A 3 -5.41 -25.25 -33.58
CA LEU A 3 -5.33 -26.03 -32.34
C LEU A 3 -6.21 -25.31 -31.31
N PHE A 4 -6.81 -26.10 -30.42
CA PHE A 4 -7.72 -25.74 -29.32
C PHE A 4 -9.22 -25.73 -29.66
N SER A 5 -9.73 -26.93 -29.92
CA SER A 5 -11.02 -27.37 -29.36
C SER A 5 -10.71 -28.20 -28.11
N GLY A 6 -11.00 -27.68 -26.93
CA GLY A 6 -10.90 -28.38 -25.66
C GLY A 6 -11.76 -27.66 -24.64
N GLY A 7 -12.70 -28.37 -24.02
CA GLY A 7 -13.68 -27.82 -23.07
C GLY A 7 -13.03 -26.99 -21.98
N ALA A 8 -13.76 -25.98 -21.49
CA ALA A 8 -13.30 -25.09 -20.43
C ALA A 8 -12.76 -25.92 -19.25
N PRO A 9 -11.46 -25.85 -18.94
CA PRO A 9 -10.96 -26.44 -17.71
C PRO A 9 -11.69 -25.77 -16.55
N SER A 10 -12.22 -26.58 -15.63
CA SER A 10 -12.66 -26.10 -14.32
C SER A 10 -11.59 -25.16 -13.77
N MET A 11 -11.90 -23.87 -13.67
CA MET A 11 -10.99 -22.85 -13.12
C MET A 11 -10.90 -23.00 -11.60
N LEU A 12 -10.44 -24.16 -11.15
CA LEU A 12 -9.92 -24.30 -9.79
C LEU A 12 -8.67 -23.43 -9.76
N LYS A 13 -8.80 -22.26 -9.11
CA LYS A 13 -7.64 -21.44 -8.78
C LYS A 13 -6.68 -22.34 -7.99
N PRO A 14 -5.39 -22.43 -8.36
CA PRO A 14 -4.43 -23.09 -7.49
C PRO A 14 -4.44 -22.36 -6.15
N GLU A 15 -4.87 -23.06 -5.10
CA GLU A 15 -5.01 -22.50 -3.77
C GLU A 15 -3.69 -22.68 -3.03
N ILE A 16 -2.99 -21.57 -2.79
CA ILE A 16 -1.79 -21.57 -1.95
C ILE A 16 -2.26 -21.76 -0.50
N PRO A 17 -1.75 -22.73 0.29
CA PRO A 17 -2.18 -22.88 1.68
C PRO A 17 -1.89 -21.63 2.51
N ARG A 18 -2.79 -21.24 3.42
CA ARG A 18 -2.57 -20.14 4.37
C ARG A 18 -2.08 -20.73 5.67
N LEU A 19 -0.89 -20.31 6.10
CA LEU A 19 -0.34 -20.72 7.39
C LEU A 19 -0.99 -19.94 8.53
N GLU A 20 -1.26 -20.62 9.64
CA GLU A 20 -1.52 -19.99 10.92
C GLU A 20 -0.22 -19.45 11.55
N PHE A 21 -0.32 -18.58 12.56
CA PHE A 21 0.86 -17.92 13.14
C PHE A 21 1.87 -18.91 13.75
N ASP A 22 1.39 -19.99 14.36
CA ASP A 22 2.22 -21.06 14.96
C ASP A 22 2.84 -22.01 13.92
N GLU A 23 2.37 -21.96 12.67
CA GLU A 23 2.93 -22.70 11.53
C GLU A 23 4.02 -21.89 10.79
N LEU A 24 4.17 -20.60 11.11
CA LEU A 24 5.16 -19.75 10.45
C LEU A 24 6.59 -20.21 10.76
N PRO A 25 7.52 -20.15 9.78
CA PRO A 25 8.94 -20.30 10.07
C PRO A 25 9.40 -19.29 11.12
N ASP A 26 10.28 -19.71 12.03
CA ASP A 26 10.78 -18.90 13.14
C ASP A 26 11.29 -17.51 12.71
N SER A 27 11.93 -17.43 11.55
CA SER A 27 12.47 -16.16 11.03
C SER A 27 11.37 -15.16 10.67
N ILE A 28 10.20 -15.63 10.23
CA ILE A 28 9.02 -14.83 9.90
C ILE A 28 8.22 -14.53 11.17
N ALA A 29 7.98 -15.54 12.00
CA ALA A 29 7.24 -15.38 13.24
C ALA A 29 7.87 -14.31 14.14
N ARG A 30 9.21 -14.27 14.26
CA ARG A 30 9.91 -13.22 15.01
C ARG A 30 9.68 -11.81 14.45
N ARG A 31 9.68 -11.65 13.13
CA ARG A 31 9.47 -10.34 12.46
C ARG A 31 8.04 -9.84 12.60
N LEU A 32 7.07 -10.75 12.62
CA LEU A 32 5.65 -10.41 12.64
C LEU A 32 5.03 -10.38 14.04
N ARG A 33 5.73 -10.86 15.08
CA ARG A 33 5.19 -11.03 16.43
C ARG A 33 4.51 -9.77 16.98
N ASP A 34 5.23 -8.66 17.02
CA ASP A 34 4.68 -7.40 17.57
C ASP A 34 3.47 -6.91 16.76
N LYS A 35 3.50 -7.10 15.44
CA LYS A 35 2.38 -6.76 14.56
C LYS A 35 1.18 -7.68 14.81
N TYR A 36 1.41 -8.97 14.95
CA TYR A 36 0.39 -9.99 15.22
C TYR A 36 -0.29 -9.76 16.57
N GLU A 37 0.48 -9.58 17.64
CA GLU A 37 -0.04 -9.33 18.99
C GLU A 37 -0.83 -8.02 19.05
N ARG A 38 -0.38 -6.99 18.34
CA ARG A 38 -1.08 -5.69 18.26
C ARG A 38 -2.38 -5.74 17.45
N LEU A 39 -2.39 -6.48 16.35
CA LEU A 39 -3.56 -6.55 15.44
C LEU A 39 -4.56 -7.64 15.83
N GLY A 40 -4.12 -8.67 16.55
CA GLY A 40 -4.93 -9.84 16.91
C GLY A 40 -5.17 -10.82 15.76
N TYR A 41 -4.51 -10.66 14.62
CA TYR A 41 -4.60 -11.57 13.48
C TYR A 41 -3.33 -11.53 12.62
N LEU A 42 -3.08 -12.62 11.88
CA LEU A 42 -2.04 -12.70 10.85
C LEU A 42 -2.63 -12.24 9.51
N GLY A 43 -2.02 -11.24 8.88
CA GLY A 43 -2.47 -10.78 7.56
C GLY A 43 -2.35 -11.91 6.52
N GLU A 44 -3.39 -12.11 5.71
CA GLU A 44 -3.46 -13.22 4.74
C GLU A 44 -2.28 -13.22 3.75
N PHE A 45 -1.75 -12.04 3.40
CA PHE A 45 -0.54 -11.92 2.60
C PHE A 45 0.64 -12.67 3.23
N PHE A 46 0.87 -12.50 4.54
CA PHE A 46 1.95 -13.19 5.24
C PHE A 46 1.69 -14.69 5.33
N ALA A 47 0.45 -15.09 5.62
CA ALA A 47 0.03 -16.49 5.68
C ALA A 47 0.26 -17.24 4.36
N ALA A 48 -0.03 -16.59 3.22
CA ALA A 48 0.12 -17.19 1.89
C ALA A 48 1.55 -17.13 1.34
N THR A 49 2.34 -16.10 1.69
CA THR A 49 3.69 -15.92 1.14
C THR A 49 4.79 -16.57 1.98
N ALA A 50 4.50 -17.01 3.20
CA ALA A 50 5.45 -17.65 4.09
C ALA A 50 6.02 -18.99 3.57
N HIS A 51 5.42 -19.59 2.54
CA HIS A 51 6.00 -20.69 1.77
C HIS A 51 7.33 -20.35 1.07
N GLN A 52 7.67 -19.05 0.98
CA GLN A 52 8.97 -18.56 0.52
C GLN A 52 9.65 -17.73 1.61
N GLU A 53 10.08 -18.42 2.68
CA GLU A 53 10.62 -17.82 3.91
C GLU A 53 11.66 -16.70 3.65
N ALA A 54 12.75 -17.01 2.95
CA ALA A 54 13.83 -16.03 2.75
C ALA A 54 13.37 -14.79 1.98
N ALA A 55 12.49 -14.97 0.99
CA ALA A 55 11.95 -13.87 0.20
C ALA A 55 10.99 -13.02 1.03
N LEU A 56 10.10 -13.64 1.82
CA LEU A 56 9.18 -12.92 2.70
C LEU A 56 9.94 -12.17 3.81
N ALA A 57 10.97 -12.78 4.39
CA ALA A 57 11.81 -12.12 5.39
C ALA A 57 12.47 -10.86 4.82
N ALA A 58 13.08 -10.96 3.63
CA ALA A 58 13.67 -9.82 2.94
C ALA A 58 12.63 -8.75 2.58
N PHE A 59 11.42 -9.17 2.18
CA PHE A 59 10.32 -8.25 1.90
C PHE A 59 9.87 -7.48 3.14
N ILE A 60 9.76 -8.14 4.30
CA ILE A 60 9.45 -7.49 5.58
C ILE A 60 10.58 -6.54 6.00
N ASP A 61 11.83 -6.93 5.86
CA ASP A 61 12.96 -6.06 6.23
C ASP A 61 13.03 -4.84 5.30
N PHE A 62 12.85 -5.05 3.99
CA PHE A 62 12.74 -3.97 3.02
C PHE A 62 11.54 -3.06 3.29
N THR A 63 10.43 -3.63 3.80
CA THR A 63 9.25 -2.86 4.19
C THR A 63 9.58 -1.77 5.18
N GLU A 64 10.22 -2.14 6.27
CA GLU A 64 10.53 -1.20 7.34
C GLU A 64 11.66 -0.26 6.92
N ALA A 65 12.67 -0.76 6.20
CA ALA A 65 13.77 0.07 5.72
C ALA A 65 13.36 1.09 4.64
N SER A 66 12.40 0.76 3.77
CA SER A 66 11.99 1.60 2.63
C SER A 66 11.34 2.93 3.04
N LYS A 67 10.79 3.01 4.26
CA LYS A 67 10.18 4.23 4.80
C LYS A 67 11.25 5.27 5.18
N GLY A 68 12.46 4.83 5.55
CA GLY A 68 13.54 5.72 5.97
C GLY A 68 13.12 6.69 7.08
N GLU A 69 13.62 7.93 7.00
CA GLU A 69 13.21 9.07 7.86
C GLU A 69 12.11 9.91 7.19
N LEU A 70 11.47 9.39 6.13
CA LEU A 70 10.45 10.11 5.38
C LEU A 70 9.28 10.48 6.29
N ASP A 71 8.75 11.69 6.10
CA ASP A 71 7.55 12.13 6.81
C ASP A 71 6.44 11.09 6.66
N ILE A 72 5.86 10.69 7.79
CA ILE A 72 4.80 9.68 7.84
C ILE A 72 3.60 10.04 6.96
N ARG A 73 3.30 11.34 6.79
CA ARG A 73 2.27 11.85 5.90
C ARG A 73 2.59 11.54 4.43
N LEU A 74 3.85 11.68 4.02
CA LEU A 74 4.32 11.30 2.68
C LEU A 74 4.37 9.78 2.49
N VAL A 75 4.72 9.02 3.55
CA VAL A 75 4.62 7.56 3.53
C VAL A 75 3.18 7.15 3.20
N GLU A 76 2.21 7.58 4.00
CA GLU A 76 0.80 7.21 3.79
C GLU A 76 0.24 7.74 2.46
N LEU A 77 0.68 8.91 2.00
CA LEU A 77 0.32 9.46 0.68
C LEU A 77 0.72 8.52 -0.46
N VAL A 78 1.98 8.07 -0.48
CA VAL A 78 2.51 7.16 -1.50
C VAL A 78 1.74 5.84 -1.47
N VAL A 79 1.53 5.30 -0.27
CA VAL A 79 0.85 4.02 -0.09
C VAL A 79 -0.59 4.06 -0.59
N LEU A 80 -1.38 5.02 -0.11
CA LEU A 80 -2.79 5.16 -0.50
C LEU A 80 -2.92 5.44 -2.01
N THR A 81 -2.02 6.26 -2.57
CA THR A 81 -1.99 6.55 -4.01
C THR A 81 -1.78 5.26 -4.81
N VAL A 82 -0.78 4.44 -4.47
CA VAL A 82 -0.50 3.18 -5.17
C VAL A 82 -1.64 2.17 -4.96
N ALA A 83 -2.14 2.03 -3.73
CA ALA A 83 -3.23 1.11 -3.41
C ALA A 83 -4.52 1.42 -4.19
N CYS A 84 -4.86 2.71 -4.34
CA CYS A 84 -6.00 3.14 -5.16
C CYS A 84 -5.77 2.89 -6.65
N LEU A 85 -4.59 3.26 -7.16
CA LEU A 85 -4.26 3.13 -8.58
C LEU A 85 -4.25 1.66 -9.03
N GLU A 86 -3.68 0.78 -8.23
CA GLU A 86 -3.61 -0.67 -8.49
C GLU A 86 -4.85 -1.45 -7.97
N ARG A 87 -5.85 -0.73 -7.43
CA ARG A 87 -7.14 -1.28 -6.96
C ARG A 87 -7.01 -2.39 -5.91
N VAL A 88 -6.18 -2.15 -4.90
CA VAL A 88 -5.89 -3.12 -3.83
C VAL A 88 -6.58 -2.73 -2.54
N ASP A 89 -7.83 -3.16 -2.39
CA ASP A 89 -8.64 -2.87 -1.21
C ASP A 89 -7.98 -3.35 0.10
N TYR A 90 -7.21 -4.44 0.06
CA TYR A 90 -6.47 -4.97 1.22
C TYR A 90 -5.51 -3.95 1.83
N GLU A 91 -4.74 -3.25 1.00
CA GLU A 91 -3.81 -2.22 1.43
C GLU A 91 -4.54 -0.90 1.70
N ARG A 92 -5.47 -0.52 0.79
CA ARG A 92 -6.21 0.74 0.91
C ARG A 92 -6.93 0.83 2.25
N ASN A 93 -7.78 -0.15 2.57
CA ASN A 93 -8.58 -0.12 3.80
C ASN A 93 -7.71 -0.16 5.08
N GLN A 94 -6.57 -0.85 5.06
CA GLN A 94 -5.65 -0.86 6.19
C GLN A 94 -4.97 0.50 6.38
N HIS A 95 -4.49 1.10 5.30
CA HIS A 95 -3.80 2.38 5.32
C HIS A 95 -4.73 3.57 5.55
N GLU A 96 -5.99 3.49 5.11
CA GLU A 96 -7.03 4.45 5.51
C GLU A 96 -7.16 4.53 7.04
N ARG A 97 -7.25 3.38 7.70
CA ARG A 97 -7.39 3.29 9.17
C ARG A 97 -6.09 3.67 9.88
N LEU A 98 -4.94 3.31 9.31
CA LEU A 98 -3.64 3.69 9.84
C LEU A 98 -3.46 5.21 9.78
N ALA A 99 -3.81 5.85 8.65
CA ALA A 99 -3.79 7.29 8.49
C ALA A 99 -4.60 7.99 9.59
N LEU A 100 -5.85 7.54 9.86
CA LEU A 100 -6.66 8.08 10.96
C LEU A 100 -5.97 7.92 12.33
N LYS A 101 -5.37 6.74 12.59
CA LYS A 101 -4.66 6.47 13.84
C LYS A 101 -3.41 7.35 14.02
N LEU A 102 -2.80 7.77 12.92
CA LEU A 102 -1.64 8.66 12.89
C LEU A 102 -2.04 10.15 12.93
N GLY A 103 -3.32 10.48 13.04
CA GLY A 103 -3.82 11.84 13.12
C GLY A 103 -4.04 12.51 11.75
N LEU A 104 -3.92 11.76 10.65
CA LEU A 104 -4.26 12.26 9.32
C LEU A 104 -5.79 12.22 9.18
N PRO A 105 -6.46 13.35 8.91
CA PRO A 105 -7.91 13.41 9.00
C PRO A 105 -8.59 12.67 7.84
N ARG A 106 -9.81 12.19 8.05
CA ARG A 106 -10.62 11.49 7.02
C ARG A 106 -10.71 12.27 5.71
N ARG A 107 -10.88 13.60 5.78
CA ARG A 107 -10.89 14.49 4.62
C ARG A 107 -9.60 14.42 3.80
N TRP A 108 -8.45 14.27 4.46
CA TRP A 108 -7.17 14.12 3.78
C TRP A 108 -7.10 12.80 3.02
N VAL A 109 -7.51 11.69 3.67
CA VAL A 109 -7.57 10.38 3.03
C VAL A 109 -8.44 10.45 1.76
N ALA A 110 -9.62 11.08 1.84
CA ALA A 110 -10.50 11.27 0.68
C ALA A 110 -9.86 12.06 -0.47
N GLU A 111 -9.06 13.09 -0.16
CA GLU A 111 -8.33 13.86 -1.19
C GLU A 111 -7.23 13.02 -1.86
N VAL A 112 -6.50 12.21 -1.09
CA VAL A 112 -5.49 11.30 -1.62
C VAL A 112 -6.11 10.26 -2.55
N GLU A 113 -7.19 9.60 -2.11
CA GLU A 113 -7.87 8.54 -2.88
C GLU A 113 -8.54 9.04 -4.17
N ARG A 114 -8.73 10.36 -4.32
CA ARG A 114 -9.27 10.96 -5.55
C ARG A 114 -8.31 10.89 -6.73
N LEU A 115 -7.01 10.66 -6.48
CA LEU A 115 -5.95 10.54 -7.50
C LEU A 115 -5.89 11.73 -8.48
N ASP A 116 -6.16 12.94 -7.99
CA ASP A 116 -6.19 14.15 -8.80
C ASP A 116 -5.49 15.31 -8.06
N PRO A 117 -4.15 15.30 -8.00
CA PRO A 117 -3.38 16.27 -7.24
C PRO A 117 -3.61 17.72 -7.68
N ASP A 118 -3.99 17.96 -8.94
CA ASP A 118 -4.26 19.31 -9.46
C ASP A 118 -5.46 19.99 -8.82
N ARG A 119 -6.46 19.21 -8.39
CA ARG A 119 -7.67 19.72 -7.76
C ARG A 119 -7.73 19.42 -6.26
N ALA A 120 -6.73 18.71 -5.73
CA ALA A 120 -6.79 18.18 -4.37
C ALA A 120 -6.48 19.26 -3.34
N ARG A 121 -7.13 19.16 -2.18
CA ARG A 121 -6.83 19.99 -1.00
C ARG A 121 -5.67 19.39 -0.19
N LEU A 122 -4.58 19.09 -0.90
CA LEU A 122 -3.30 18.67 -0.35
C LEU A 122 -2.34 19.86 -0.34
N ASP A 123 -1.28 19.82 0.46
CA ASP A 123 -0.21 20.80 0.34
C ASP A 123 0.59 20.60 -0.96
N GLU A 124 1.44 21.56 -1.31
CA GLU A 124 2.19 21.50 -2.58
C GLU A 124 3.19 20.36 -2.63
N GLN A 125 3.82 20.04 -1.48
CA GLN A 125 4.75 18.93 -1.37
C GLN A 125 4.05 17.60 -1.66
N GLU A 126 2.87 17.38 -1.08
CA GLU A 126 2.02 16.22 -1.31
C GLU A 126 1.56 16.13 -2.76
N LYS A 127 1.16 17.24 -3.40
CA LYS A 127 0.77 17.25 -4.81
C LYS A 127 1.91 16.85 -5.73
N ILE A 128 3.12 17.36 -5.48
CA ILE A 128 4.31 17.03 -6.26
C ILE A 128 4.60 15.53 -6.17
N VAL A 129 4.61 14.99 -4.95
CA VAL A 129 4.87 13.57 -4.71
C VAL A 129 3.78 12.69 -5.32
N GLN A 130 2.50 13.00 -5.09
CA GLN A 130 1.40 12.21 -5.64
C GLN A 130 1.41 12.21 -7.17
N ARG A 131 1.67 13.35 -7.81
CA ARG A 131 1.80 13.44 -9.27
C ARG A 131 2.91 12.56 -9.80
N PHE A 132 4.07 12.60 -9.16
CA PHE A 132 5.18 11.72 -9.53
C PHE A 132 4.79 10.25 -9.41
N VAL A 133 4.21 9.83 -8.29
CA VAL A 133 3.79 8.43 -8.09
C VAL A 133 2.80 7.97 -9.15
N LEU A 134 1.76 8.78 -9.43
CA LEU A 134 0.76 8.47 -10.46
C LEU A 134 1.40 8.23 -11.84
N ILE A 135 2.22 9.19 -12.28
CA ILE A 135 2.86 9.14 -13.61
C ILE A 135 3.88 8.00 -13.68
N ALA A 136 4.68 7.80 -12.63
CA ALA A 136 5.68 6.74 -12.56
C ALA A 136 5.05 5.35 -12.60
N VAL A 137 3.95 5.12 -11.87
CA VAL A 137 3.26 3.82 -11.91
C VAL A 137 2.60 3.59 -13.28
N GLU A 138 1.88 4.59 -13.81
CA GLU A 138 1.21 4.49 -15.12
C GLU A 138 2.20 4.22 -16.26
N ARG A 139 3.31 4.94 -16.30
CA ARG A 139 4.35 4.79 -17.35
C ARG A 139 5.35 3.67 -17.07
N ARG A 140 5.20 2.94 -15.95
CA ARG A 140 6.17 1.93 -15.47
C ARG A 140 7.59 2.49 -15.36
N GLY A 141 7.71 3.70 -14.81
CA GLY A 141 8.97 4.41 -14.54
C GLY A 141 9.66 4.99 -15.78
N ARG A 142 9.02 4.93 -16.96
CA ARG A 142 9.59 5.48 -18.20
C ARG A 142 9.19 6.94 -18.38
N ASP A 143 10.13 7.75 -18.85
CA ASP A 143 9.90 9.16 -19.21
C ASP A 143 9.25 9.97 -18.07
N VAL A 144 9.82 9.87 -16.86
CA VAL A 144 9.35 10.54 -15.64
C VAL A 144 10.39 11.48 -15.01
N SER A 145 11.43 11.84 -15.77
CA SER A 145 12.56 12.61 -15.26
C SER A 145 12.14 13.98 -14.73
N SER A 146 11.18 14.65 -15.38
CA SER A 146 10.67 15.96 -14.93
C SER A 146 9.98 15.88 -13.57
N GLU A 147 9.14 14.87 -13.38
CA GLU A 147 8.39 14.64 -12.15
C GLU A 147 9.33 14.21 -11.02
N LEU A 148 10.29 13.33 -11.31
CA LEU A 148 11.31 12.94 -10.34
C LEU A 148 12.18 14.13 -9.94
N SER A 149 12.60 14.97 -10.89
CA SER A 149 13.33 16.21 -10.60
C SER A 149 12.54 17.13 -9.68
N ALA A 150 11.24 17.31 -9.91
CA ALA A 150 10.39 18.11 -9.02
C ALA A 150 10.34 17.56 -7.59
N VAL A 151 10.28 16.24 -7.41
CA VAL A 151 10.35 15.62 -6.08
C VAL A 151 11.71 15.82 -5.43
N VAL A 152 12.80 15.72 -6.20
CA VAL A 152 14.17 15.95 -5.69
C VAL A 152 14.36 17.42 -5.28
N ASP A 153 13.83 18.37 -6.04
CA ASP A 153 13.94 19.80 -5.74
C ASP A 153 13.16 20.16 -4.47
N GLU A 154 12.01 19.51 -4.23
CA GLU A 154 11.15 19.75 -3.07
C GLU A 154 11.61 19.02 -1.80
N LEU A 155 12.00 17.74 -1.90
CA LEU A 155 12.32 16.90 -0.74
C LEU A 155 13.83 16.71 -0.50
N GLY A 156 14.65 16.95 -1.52
CA GLY A 156 16.02 16.47 -1.58
C GLY A 156 16.13 15.01 -2.03
N TYR A 157 17.33 14.63 -2.47
CA TYR A 157 17.57 13.33 -3.13
C TYR A 157 17.34 12.12 -2.22
N ARG A 158 17.57 12.25 -0.90
CA ARG A 158 17.43 11.14 0.05
C ARG A 158 15.97 10.70 0.14
N ASP A 159 15.07 11.66 0.31
CA ASP A 159 13.64 11.40 0.48
C ASP A 159 12.98 11.07 -0.86
N ALA A 160 13.45 11.64 -1.96
CA ALA A 160 13.05 11.22 -3.31
C ALA A 160 13.36 9.74 -3.58
N VAL A 161 14.52 9.24 -3.13
CA VAL A 161 14.87 7.82 -3.21
C VAL A 161 14.01 6.97 -2.27
N ALA A 162 13.68 7.46 -1.07
CA ALA A 162 12.73 6.77 -0.19
C ALA A 162 11.35 6.61 -0.84
N VAL A 163 10.83 7.67 -1.48
CA VAL A 163 9.58 7.62 -2.27
C VAL A 163 9.66 6.57 -3.38
N LEU A 164 10.76 6.52 -4.14
CA LEU A 164 10.98 5.50 -5.18
C LEU A 164 10.94 4.07 -4.63
N MET A 165 11.64 3.82 -3.52
CA MET A 165 11.71 2.50 -2.89
C MET A 165 10.35 2.08 -2.34
N LEU A 166 9.66 3.00 -1.66
CA LEU A 166 8.33 2.78 -1.11
C LEU A 166 7.30 2.50 -2.21
N MET A 167 7.29 3.33 -3.27
CA MET A 167 6.41 3.12 -4.42
C MET A 167 6.65 1.75 -5.08
N ALA A 168 7.91 1.41 -5.37
CA ALA A 168 8.25 0.14 -6.00
C ALA A 168 7.81 -1.07 -5.15
N ARG A 169 8.03 -0.98 -3.83
CA ARG A 169 7.53 -1.97 -2.87
C ARG A 169 6.02 -2.14 -2.98
N TYR A 170 5.25 -1.04 -3.01
CA TYR A 170 3.80 -1.13 -2.95
C TYR A 170 3.20 -1.59 -4.27
N VAL A 171 3.84 -1.28 -5.40
CA VAL A 171 3.48 -1.87 -6.71
C VAL A 171 3.73 -3.38 -6.70
N ALA A 172 4.87 -3.83 -6.18
CA ALA A 172 5.16 -5.26 -6.06
C ALA A 172 4.16 -5.96 -5.11
N HIS A 173 3.85 -5.33 -3.98
CA HIS A 173 2.88 -5.85 -3.03
C HIS A 173 1.48 -5.97 -3.65
N ALA A 174 1.05 -4.91 -4.35
CA ALA A 174 -0.24 -4.87 -5.04
C ALA A 174 -0.38 -6.00 -6.06
N LEU A 175 0.67 -6.23 -6.85
CA LEU A 175 0.70 -7.35 -7.81
C LEU A 175 0.51 -8.70 -7.12
N LEU A 176 1.18 -8.94 -6.00
CA LEU A 176 1.07 -10.19 -5.24
C LEU A 176 -0.33 -10.36 -4.63
N VAL A 177 -0.83 -9.33 -3.95
CA VAL A 177 -2.14 -9.35 -3.28
C VAL A 177 -3.28 -9.57 -4.28
N ASN A 178 -3.26 -8.84 -5.41
CA ASN A 178 -4.24 -9.02 -6.49
C ASN A 178 -4.16 -10.41 -7.12
N SER A 179 -2.95 -10.95 -7.33
CA SER A 179 -2.75 -12.30 -7.88
C SER A 179 -3.30 -13.39 -6.95
N LEU A 180 -3.18 -13.18 -5.64
CA LEU A 180 -3.69 -14.10 -4.61
C LEU A 180 -5.21 -13.94 -4.38
N GLY A 181 -5.81 -12.84 -4.86
CA GLY A 181 -7.21 -12.53 -4.64
C GLY A 181 -7.55 -12.28 -3.17
N ILE A 182 -6.60 -11.73 -2.40
CA ILE A 182 -6.75 -11.48 -0.97
C ILE A 182 -7.78 -10.35 -0.76
N ALA A 183 -8.75 -10.59 0.12
CA ALA A 183 -9.75 -9.60 0.49
C ALA A 183 -9.26 -8.72 1.64
N ALA A 184 -9.79 -7.49 1.74
CA ALA A 184 -9.46 -6.61 2.86
C ALA A 184 -9.96 -7.20 4.19
N PRO A 185 -9.11 -7.27 5.23
CA PRO A 185 -9.49 -7.82 6.53
C PRO A 185 -10.41 -6.89 7.32
N VAL A 186 -10.52 -5.64 6.88
CA VAL A 186 -11.31 -4.57 7.50
C VAL A 186 -12.01 -3.77 6.40
N PRO A 187 -13.20 -3.23 6.66
CA PRO A 187 -13.88 -2.36 5.70
C PRO A 187 -13.13 -1.03 5.56
N SER A 188 -13.36 -0.38 4.42
CA SER A 188 -12.94 1.00 4.21
C SER A 188 -13.55 1.89 5.28
N ILE A 189 -12.83 2.95 5.69
CA ILE A 189 -13.38 3.97 6.57
C ILE A 189 -14.62 4.64 5.93
N PHE A 190 -14.75 4.61 4.59
CA PHE A 190 -15.88 5.17 3.85
C PHE A 190 -17.08 4.24 3.71
N ALA A 191 -16.98 2.98 4.18
CA ALA A 191 -18.09 2.02 4.12
C ALA A 191 -19.21 2.31 5.13
N GLU A 192 -18.91 3.00 6.25
CA GLU A 192 -19.89 3.40 7.25
C GLU A 192 -20.24 4.90 7.11
N PRO A 193 -21.52 5.28 7.29
CA PRO A 193 -21.90 6.70 7.29
C PRO A 193 -21.18 7.41 8.44
N SER A 194 -20.51 8.52 8.13
CA SER A 194 -19.79 9.32 9.12
C SER A 194 -20.73 9.74 10.26
N MET A 195 -20.37 9.39 11.50
CA MET A 195 -21.04 9.95 12.67
C MET A 195 -20.91 11.48 12.63
N PRO A 196 -22.01 12.25 12.77
CA PRO A 196 -21.93 13.70 12.76
C PRO A 196 -21.03 14.19 13.90
N GLY A 197 -19.98 14.96 13.58
CA GLY A 197 -19.10 15.62 14.55
C GLY A 197 -17.61 15.26 14.51
N ALA A 198 -17.17 14.30 13.68
CA ALA A 198 -15.76 13.91 13.61
C ALA A 198 -14.85 14.91 12.84
N ASP A 199 -15.42 15.91 12.18
CA ASP A 199 -14.70 16.88 11.35
C ASP A 199 -14.61 18.29 11.98
N GLU A 200 -15.07 18.49 13.22
CA GLU A 200 -14.97 19.80 13.87
C GLU A 200 -13.58 20.00 14.50
N GLU A 201 -12.78 20.85 13.84
CA GLU A 201 -11.53 21.40 14.35
C GLU A 201 -11.71 21.98 15.75
N HIS A 202 -10.97 21.42 16.71
CA HIS A 202 -10.77 22.07 18.00
C HIS A 202 -9.83 23.26 17.79
N LYS A 203 -10.42 24.45 17.63
CA LYS A 203 -9.73 25.73 17.72
C LYS A 203 -9.78 26.20 19.18
N PRO A 204 -8.64 26.56 19.78
CA PRO A 204 -8.33 27.99 19.89
C PRO A 204 -7.04 28.39 19.16
#